data_AF-A0A193GN93-F1
#
_entry.id   AF-A0A193GN93-F1
#
_cell.length_a   1.000
_cell.length_b   1.000
_cell.length_c   1.000
_cell.angle_alpha   90.00
_cell.angle_beta   90.00
_cell.angle_gamma   90.00
#
_symmetry.space_group_name_H-M   'P 1'
#
loop_
_entity.id
_entity.type
_entity.pdbx_description
1 polymer ?
#
loop_
_entity_poly.entity_id
_entity_poly.type
_entity_poly.pdbx_seq_one_letter_code
_entity_poly.pdbx_strand_id
1 'polypeptide(L)'
;MLAQRQFVSTIYTTGRNAAFQRSFRRRALWLLSLPILLAVMAFVVATAIIGQQVVPSDFTGALKATGIASFAYLILAFLYSPAYMVGFVWFCLGTSPRDADVGRRLLVMPIITACFVWCPVMFVSALSMEDRILAFLALVPTALVVGLIWSFIVRWAVSLSLRNHPALA
;
A
#
# COMPACT_ATOMS: atom_id res chain seq x y z
N MET A 1 14.14 47.23 5.51
CA MET A 1 13.88 46.27 6.63
C MET A 1 12.66 45.37 6.41
N LEU A 2 11.54 45.83 5.82
CA LEU A 2 10.35 45.00 5.53
C LEU A 2 10.64 43.83 4.56
N ALA A 3 11.35 44.09 3.46
CA ALA A 3 11.71 43.06 2.47
C ALA A 3 12.60 41.94 3.06
N GLN A 4 13.51 42.29 3.98
CA GLN A 4 14.38 41.32 4.65
C GLN A 4 13.60 40.44 5.63
N ARG A 5 12.62 41.00 6.35
CA ARG A 5 11.72 40.22 7.23
C ARG A 5 10.81 39.28 6.44
N GLN A 6 10.31 39.72 5.29
CA GLN A 6 9.52 38.87 4.39
C GLN A 6 10.36 37.73 3.80
N PHE A 7 11.58 38.01 3.36
CA PHE A 7 12.47 36.98 2.82
C PHE A 7 12.82 35.91 3.86
N VAL A 8 13.12 36.34 5.09
CA VAL A 8 13.41 35.43 6.20
C VAL A 8 12.19 34.58 6.56
N SER A 9 10.98 35.16 6.63
CA SER A 9 9.76 34.39 6.92
C SER A 9 9.40 33.39 5.82
N THR A 10 9.66 33.71 4.54
CA THR A 10 9.47 32.78 3.42
C THR A 10 10.45 31.60 3.48
N ILE A 11 11.71 31.83 3.88
CA ILE A 11 12.70 30.76 4.05
C ILE A 11 12.29 29.82 5.19
N TYR A 12 11.87 30.36 6.34
CA TYR A 12 11.42 29.54 7.47
C TYR A 12 10.18 28.70 7.14
N THR A 13 9.19 29.28 6.45
CA THR A 13 7.97 28.55 6.05
C THR A 13 8.28 27.46 5.01
N THR A 14 9.15 27.74 4.04
CA THR A 14 9.60 26.76 3.04
C THR A 14 10.38 25.60 3.68
N GLY A 15 11.28 25.90 4.61
CA GLY A 15 12.03 24.89 5.36
C GLY A 15 11.14 23.99 6.22
N ARG A 16 10.15 24.58 6.90
CA ARG A 16 9.17 23.86 7.73
C ARG A 16 8.28 22.94 6.89
N ASN A 17 7.79 23.42 5.76
CA ASN A 17 6.98 22.63 4.82
C ASN A 17 7.78 21.46 4.25
N ALA A 18 9.04 21.67 3.85
CA ALA A 18 9.91 20.61 3.37
C ALA A 18 10.19 19.55 4.46
N ALA A 19 10.40 19.95 5.71
CA ALA A 19 10.58 19.02 6.82
C ALA A 19 9.32 18.17 7.08
N PHE A 20 8.15 18.80 7.05
CA PHE A 20 6.87 18.09 7.17
C PHE A 20 6.66 17.06 6.05
N GLN A 21 6.88 17.45 4.79
CA GLN A 21 6.72 16.55 3.63
C GLN A 21 7.67 15.34 3.70
N ARG A 22 8.91 15.54 4.18
CA ARG A 22 9.85 14.43 4.42
C ARG A 22 9.35 13.45 5.47
N SER A 23 8.90 13.96 6.62
CA SER A 23 8.33 13.12 7.69
C SER A 23 7.08 12.38 7.23
N PHE A 24 6.21 13.05 6.47
CA PHE A 24 5.01 12.46 5.88
C PHE A 24 5.39 11.31 4.93
N ARG A 25 6.28 11.57 3.97
CA ARG A 25 6.76 10.56 3.01
C ARG A 25 7.33 9.33 3.71
N ARG A 26 8.21 9.52 4.70
CA ARG A 26 8.84 8.40 5.43
C ARG A 26 7.80 7.52 6.12
N ARG A 27 6.82 8.12 6.81
CA ARG A 27 5.77 7.37 7.50
C ARG A 27 4.79 6.72 6.52
N ALA A 28 4.46 7.40 5.43
CA ALA A 28 3.63 6.84 4.36
C ALA A 28 4.29 5.59 3.74
N LEU A 29 5.59 5.65 3.42
CA LEU A 29 6.34 4.50 2.89
C LEU A 29 6.36 3.31 3.86
N TRP A 30 6.52 3.57 5.16
CA TRP A 30 6.43 2.52 6.18
C TRP A 30 5.06 1.85 6.20
N LEU A 31 3.98 2.62 6.20
CA LEU A 31 2.62 2.06 6.18
C LEU A 31 2.34 1.34 4.85
N LEU A 32 2.78 1.88 3.72
CA LEU A 32 2.65 1.23 2.42
C LEU A 32 3.46 -0.08 2.32
N SER A 33 4.42 -0.33 3.21
CA SER A 33 5.10 -1.64 3.26
C SER A 33 4.31 -2.71 4.00
N LEU A 34 3.27 -2.34 4.79
CA LEU A 34 2.52 -3.27 5.62
C LEU A 34 1.85 -4.41 4.83
N PRO A 35 1.20 -4.19 3.67
CA PRO A 35 0.60 -5.30 2.92
C PRO A 35 1.65 -6.34 2.48
N ILE A 36 2.89 -5.91 2.18
CA ILE A 36 3.98 -6.80 1.81
C ILE A 36 4.42 -7.63 3.02
N LEU A 37 4.58 -6.98 4.19
CA LEU A 37 4.95 -7.67 5.43
C LEU A 37 3.87 -8.68 5.87
N LEU A 38 2.59 -8.31 5.74
CA LEU A 38 1.46 -9.19 6.00
C LEU A 38 1.46 -10.41 5.07
N ALA A 39 1.84 -10.24 3.79
CA ALA A 39 1.95 -11.36 2.84
C ALA A 39 3.08 -12.33 3.24
N VAL A 40 4.22 -11.80 3.68
CA VAL A 40 5.32 -12.62 4.21
C VAL A 40 4.88 -13.37 5.47
N MET A 41 4.19 -12.72 6.40
CA MET A 41 3.66 -13.39 7.60
C MET A 41 2.62 -14.45 7.25
N ALA A 42 1.71 -14.18 6.33
CA ALA A 42 0.72 -15.15 5.87
C ALA A 42 1.39 -16.36 5.20
N PHE A 43 2.46 -16.14 4.44
CA PHE A 43 3.26 -17.21 3.84
C PHE A 43 3.95 -18.09 4.90
N VAL A 44 4.55 -17.48 5.92
CA VAL A 44 5.16 -18.21 7.04
C VAL A 44 4.11 -19.05 7.79
N VAL A 45 2.92 -18.49 8.05
CA VAL A 45 1.82 -19.22 8.69
C VAL A 45 1.34 -20.38 7.82
N ALA A 46 1.11 -20.15 6.53
CA ALA A 46 0.65 -21.20 5.61
C ALA A 46 1.66 -22.34 5.49
N THR A 47 2.96 -22.03 5.37
CA THR A 47 4.02 -23.03 5.27
C THR A 47 4.23 -23.79 6.59
N ALA A 48 4.12 -23.12 7.74
CA ALA A 48 4.16 -23.79 9.05
C ALA A 48 3.00 -24.76 9.21
N ILE A 49 1.79 -24.38 8.79
CA ILE A 49 0.60 -25.24 8.83
C ILE A 49 0.74 -26.46 7.92
N ILE A 50 1.27 -26.30 6.69
CA ILE A 50 1.51 -27.42 5.77
C ILE A 50 2.62 -28.34 6.30
N GLY A 51 3.67 -27.77 6.90
CA GLY A 51 4.83 -28.50 7.41
C GLY A 51 4.55 -29.27 8.70
N GLN A 52 3.57 -28.83 9.49
CA GLN A 52 3.01 -29.65 10.55
C GLN A 52 2.14 -30.73 9.90
N GLN A 53 2.54 -32.00 10.00
CA GLN A 53 1.70 -33.14 9.65
C GLN A 53 0.55 -33.28 10.67
N VAL A 54 -0.26 -32.22 10.81
CA VAL A 54 -1.37 -32.17 11.77
C VAL A 54 -2.36 -33.23 11.33
N VAL A 55 -2.60 -34.21 12.21
CA VAL A 55 -3.62 -35.22 11.99
C VAL A 55 -4.96 -34.49 11.78
N PRO A 56 -5.77 -34.85 10.77
CA PRO A 56 -7.01 -34.13 10.46
C PRO A 56 -7.97 -33.94 11.65
N SER A 57 -7.84 -34.76 12.69
CA SER A 57 -8.59 -34.68 13.95
C SER A 57 -8.24 -33.46 14.82
N ASP A 58 -7.03 -32.93 14.70
CA ASP A 58 -6.54 -31.82 15.54
C ASP A 58 -6.71 -30.45 14.86
N PHE A 59 -7.15 -30.44 13.61
CA PHE A 59 -7.38 -29.24 12.81
C PHE A 59 -8.72 -28.57 13.12
N THR A 60 -8.95 -28.20 14.39
CA THR A 60 -10.21 -27.61 14.86
C THR A 60 -10.03 -26.18 15.41
N GLY A 61 -11.09 -25.37 15.32
CA GLY A 61 -11.13 -24.02 15.89
C GLY A 61 -10.22 -22.98 15.21
N ALA A 62 -9.41 -22.29 16.02
CA ALA A 62 -8.61 -21.12 15.61
C ALA A 62 -7.53 -21.44 14.56
N LEU A 63 -6.95 -22.64 14.58
CA LEU A 63 -5.95 -23.09 13.59
C LEU A 63 -6.53 -23.21 12.19
N LYS A 64 -7.76 -23.74 12.07
CA LYS A 64 -8.47 -23.83 10.79
C LYS A 64 -8.83 -22.44 10.27
N ALA A 65 -9.34 -21.56 11.13
CA ALA A 65 -9.70 -20.19 10.75
C ALA A 65 -8.47 -19.37 10.29
N THR A 66 -7.35 -19.46 11.02
CA THR A 66 -6.09 -18.78 10.68
C THR A 66 -5.47 -19.35 9.40
N GLY A 67 -5.52 -20.67 9.21
CA GLY A 67 -5.12 -21.31 7.95
C GLY A 67 -5.92 -20.77 6.77
N ILE A 68 -7.25 -20.85 6.81
CA ILE A 68 -8.13 -20.34 5.73
C ILE A 68 -7.87 -18.86 5.45
N ALA A 69 -7.78 -18.03 6.50
CA ALA A 69 -7.50 -16.60 6.36
C ALA A 69 -6.14 -16.34 5.70
N SER A 70 -5.09 -17.09 6.08
CA SER A 70 -3.77 -16.96 5.50
C SER A 70 -3.74 -17.33 4.01
N PHE A 71 -4.39 -18.43 3.61
CA PHE A 71 -4.49 -18.83 2.20
C PHE A 71 -5.31 -17.83 1.38
N ALA A 72 -6.46 -17.39 1.89
CA ALA A 72 -7.28 -16.39 1.20
C ALA A 72 -6.48 -15.08 1.01
N TYR A 73 -5.74 -14.65 2.04
CA TYR A 73 -4.89 -13.48 1.94
C TYR A 73 -3.75 -13.68 0.93
N LEU A 74 -3.11 -14.85 0.89
CA LEU A 74 -2.04 -15.15 -0.07
C LEU A 74 -2.54 -15.16 -1.52
N ILE A 75 -3.74 -15.66 -1.78
CA ILE A 75 -4.36 -15.60 -3.11
C ILE A 75 -4.57 -14.14 -3.53
N LEU A 76 -5.13 -13.32 -2.64
CA LEU A 76 -5.31 -11.89 -2.90
C LEU A 76 -3.95 -11.19 -3.06
N ALA A 77 -2.99 -11.46 -2.20
CA ALA A 77 -1.66 -10.89 -2.26
C ALA A 77 -0.98 -11.26 -3.59
N PHE A 78 -1.08 -12.51 -4.04
CA PHE A 78 -0.56 -12.93 -5.34
C PHE A 78 -1.24 -12.16 -6.48
N LEU A 79 -2.56 -12.02 -6.44
CA LEU A 79 -3.35 -11.39 -7.50
C LEU A 79 -3.13 -9.87 -7.60
N TYR A 80 -2.86 -9.19 -6.49
CA TYR A 80 -2.65 -7.74 -6.47
C TYR A 80 -1.18 -7.32 -6.31
N SER A 81 -0.27 -8.21 -5.93
CA SER A 81 1.13 -7.84 -5.63
C SER A 81 1.88 -7.23 -6.80
N PRO A 82 1.79 -7.71 -8.07
CA PRO A 82 2.55 -7.10 -9.16
C PRO A 82 2.11 -5.65 -9.38
N ALA A 83 0.79 -5.44 -9.38
CA ALA A 83 0.18 -4.12 -9.50
C ALA A 83 0.55 -3.21 -8.32
N TYR A 84 0.50 -3.76 -7.09
CA TYR A 84 0.84 -3.03 -5.88
C TYR A 84 2.30 -2.60 -5.86
N MET A 85 3.21 -3.48 -6.28
CA MET A 85 4.64 -3.18 -6.39
C MET A 85 4.89 -2.05 -7.39
N VAL A 86 4.21 -2.05 -8.54
CA VAL A 86 4.32 -0.95 -9.52
C VAL A 86 3.85 0.37 -8.90
N GLY A 87 2.69 0.39 -8.24
CA GLY A 87 2.19 1.58 -7.55
C GLY A 87 3.13 2.06 -6.43
N PHE A 88 3.68 1.13 -5.66
CA PHE A 88 4.62 1.41 -4.56
C PHE A 88 5.92 2.01 -5.08
N VAL A 89 6.52 1.40 -6.11
CA VAL A 89 7.74 1.91 -6.76
C VAL A 89 7.48 3.28 -7.39
N TRP A 90 6.35 3.46 -8.07
CA TRP A 90 5.94 4.74 -8.63
C TRP A 90 5.83 5.83 -7.55
N PHE A 91 5.24 5.52 -6.39
CA PHE A 91 5.17 6.46 -5.27
C PHE A 91 6.55 6.74 -4.66
N CYS A 92 7.39 5.70 -4.50
CA CYS A 92 8.71 5.80 -3.90
C CYS A 92 9.66 6.67 -4.74
N LEU A 93 9.71 6.44 -6.06
CA LEU A 93 10.56 7.16 -7.01
C LEU A 93 9.96 8.51 -7.41
N GLY A 94 8.63 8.58 -7.51
CA GLY A 94 7.91 9.77 -7.92
C GLY A 94 7.74 10.83 -6.82
N THR A 95 8.15 10.56 -5.58
CA THR A 95 8.09 11.55 -4.49
C THR A 95 9.50 11.96 -4.06
N SER A 96 9.88 13.20 -4.39
CA SER A 96 11.10 13.82 -3.84
C SER A 96 10.84 14.37 -2.44
N PRO A 97 11.82 14.35 -1.51
CA PRO A 97 11.71 15.04 -0.22
C PRO A 97 11.53 16.57 -0.29
N ARG A 98 11.58 17.15 -1.50
CA ARG A 98 11.30 18.56 -1.77
C ARG A 98 9.96 18.78 -2.50
N ASP A 99 9.22 17.72 -2.83
CA ASP A 99 7.97 17.85 -3.59
C ASP A 99 6.84 18.42 -2.74
N ALA A 100 6.11 19.34 -3.35
CA ALA A 100 5.07 20.10 -2.67
C ALA A 100 3.80 19.29 -2.32
N ASP A 101 3.56 18.13 -2.96
CA ASP A 101 2.26 17.43 -2.85
C ASP A 101 2.35 15.89 -2.68
N VAL A 102 3.09 15.42 -1.65
CA VAL A 102 3.17 13.97 -1.33
C VAL A 102 1.78 13.37 -1.08
N GLY A 103 0.87 14.12 -0.45
CA GLY A 103 -0.50 13.67 -0.17
C GLY A 103 -1.35 13.47 -1.42
N ARG A 104 -1.19 14.30 -2.46
CA ARG A 104 -1.91 14.14 -3.73
C ARG A 104 -1.40 12.94 -4.51
N ARG A 105 -0.08 12.75 -4.55
CA ARG A 105 0.55 11.58 -5.19
C ARG A 105 0.07 10.26 -4.56
N LEU A 106 -0.13 10.24 -3.24
CA LEU A 106 -0.67 9.07 -2.55
C LEU A 106 -2.08 8.68 -3.06
N LEU A 107 -2.93 9.66 -3.43
CA LEU A 107 -4.27 9.39 -3.98
C LEU A 107 -4.24 8.93 -5.45
N VAL A 108 -3.16 9.19 -6.17
CA VAL A 108 -2.98 8.76 -7.57
C VAL A 108 -2.42 7.34 -7.66
N MET A 109 -1.70 6.87 -6.63
CA MET A 109 -1.11 5.53 -6.58
C MET A 109 -2.11 4.40 -6.94
N PRO A 110 -3.36 4.37 -6.42
CA PRO A 110 -4.34 3.34 -6.78
C PRO A 110 -4.72 3.30 -8.25
N ILE A 111 -4.72 4.46 -8.92
CA ILE A 111 -4.99 4.55 -10.36
C ILE A 111 -3.86 3.88 -11.12
N ILE A 112 -2.62 4.18 -10.76
CA ILE A 112 -1.44 3.51 -11.33
C ILE A 112 -1.52 2.00 -11.09
N THR A 113 -1.80 1.56 -9.86
CA THR A 113 -1.98 0.15 -9.51
C THR A 113 -3.03 -0.53 -10.39
N ALA A 114 -4.19 0.09 -10.58
CA ALA A 114 -5.29 -0.48 -11.38
C ALA A 114 -4.89 -0.73 -12.85
N CYS A 115 -4.04 0.13 -13.43
CA CYS A 115 -3.52 -0.06 -14.78
C CYS A 115 -2.65 -1.31 -14.95
N PHE A 116 -2.19 -1.95 -13.86
CA PHE A 116 -1.31 -3.12 -13.88
C PHE A 116 -1.93 -4.37 -13.26
N VAL A 117 -3.20 -4.33 -12.84
CA VAL A 117 -3.89 -5.48 -12.21
C VAL A 117 -4.13 -6.65 -13.16
N TRP A 118 -4.05 -6.40 -14.48
CA TRP A 118 -4.16 -7.42 -15.52
C TRP A 118 -2.98 -8.41 -15.54
N CYS A 119 -1.84 -8.01 -14.99
CA CYS A 119 -0.58 -8.74 -15.08
C CYS A 119 -0.70 -10.23 -14.67
N PRO A 120 -1.18 -10.58 -13.46
CA PRO A 120 -1.32 -11.98 -13.08
C PRO A 120 -2.35 -12.76 -13.91
N VAL A 121 -3.43 -12.13 -14.37
CA VAL A 121 -4.48 -12.79 -15.18
C VAL A 121 -3.92 -13.25 -16.53
N MET A 122 -3.00 -12.49 -17.13
CA MET A 122 -2.40 -12.85 -18.42
C MET A 122 -1.49 -14.08 -18.34
N PHE A 123 -0.93 -14.37 -17.17
CA PHE A 123 -0.05 -15.52 -16.93
C PHE A 123 -0.80 -16.82 -16.59
N VAL A 124 -2.11 -16.77 -16.37
CA VAL A 124 -2.93 -17.97 -16.15
C VAL A 124 -3.34 -18.55 -17.51
N SER A 125 -2.53 -19.50 -18.00
CA SER A 125 -2.74 -20.16 -19.29
C SER A 125 -4.07 -20.92 -19.41
N ALA A 126 -4.67 -21.33 -18.29
CA ALA A 126 -5.92 -22.08 -18.25
C ALA A 126 -7.18 -21.24 -18.53
N LEU A 127 -7.09 -19.90 -18.47
CA LEU A 127 -8.24 -19.02 -18.70
C LEU A 127 -8.40 -18.70 -20.18
N SER A 128 -9.64 -18.85 -20.68
CA SER A 128 -10.03 -18.38 -22.01
C SER A 128 -9.93 -16.85 -22.09
N MET A 129 -9.92 -16.30 -23.31
CA MET A 129 -9.84 -14.83 -23.47
C MET A 129 -11.07 -14.12 -22.87
N GLU A 130 -12.24 -14.74 -22.92
CA GLU A 130 -13.48 -14.22 -22.32
C GLU A 130 -13.37 -14.16 -20.80
N ASP A 131 -12.89 -15.25 -20.17
CA ASP A 131 -12.72 -15.30 -18.72
C ASP A 131 -11.68 -14.29 -18.22
N ARG A 132 -10.62 -14.04 -19.01
CA ARG A 132 -9.61 -13.02 -18.70
C ARG A 132 -10.21 -11.62 -18.70
N ILE A 133 -11.10 -11.31 -19.64
CA ILE A 133 -11.79 -10.01 -19.72
C ILE A 133 -12.74 -9.84 -18.52
N LEU A 134 -13.51 -10.89 -18.18
CA LEU A 134 -14.39 -10.88 -17.01
C LEU A 134 -13.60 -10.70 -15.71
N ALA A 135 -12.49 -11.42 -15.56
CA ALA A 135 -11.59 -11.27 -14.42
C ALA A 135 -11.02 -9.84 -14.34
N PHE A 136 -10.61 -9.26 -15.47
CA PHE A 136 -10.11 -7.88 -15.50
C PHE A 136 -11.19 -6.86 -15.11
N LEU A 137 -12.41 -7.00 -15.62
CA LEU A 137 -13.56 -6.16 -15.27
C LEU A 137 -13.91 -6.23 -13.77
N ALA A 138 -13.66 -7.37 -13.12
CA ALA A 138 -13.83 -7.51 -11.67
C ALA A 138 -12.64 -6.93 -10.88
N LEU A 139 -11.41 -7.11 -11.37
CA LEU A 139 -10.18 -6.75 -10.66
C LEU A 139 -9.87 -5.26 -10.65
N VAL A 140 -10.18 -4.54 -11.72
CA VAL A 140 -9.96 -3.09 -11.81
C VAL A 140 -10.76 -2.31 -10.75
N PRO A 141 -12.10 -2.44 -10.64
CA PRO A 141 -12.87 -1.68 -9.67
C PRO A 141 -12.52 -2.07 -8.23
N THR A 142 -12.26 -3.35 -7.97
CA THR A 142 -11.84 -3.81 -6.65
C THR A 142 -10.46 -3.28 -6.27
N ALA A 143 -9.48 -3.28 -7.18
CA ALA A 143 -8.16 -2.66 -6.97
C ALA A 143 -8.28 -1.15 -6.67
N LEU A 144 -9.14 -0.44 -7.40
CA LEU A 144 -9.38 1.00 -7.18
C LEU A 144 -9.99 1.25 -5.81
N VAL A 145 -11.07 0.56 -5.47
CA VAL A 145 -11.76 0.73 -4.18
C VAL A 145 -10.83 0.42 -3.02
N VAL A 146 -10.18 -0.75 -3.03
CA VAL A 146 -9.27 -1.16 -1.96
C VAL A 146 -8.05 -0.24 -1.90
N GLY A 147 -7.46 0.10 -3.04
CA GLY A 147 -6.30 0.99 -3.12
C GLY A 147 -6.61 2.41 -2.61
N LEU A 148 -7.77 2.97 -2.95
CA LEU A 148 -8.20 4.29 -2.48
C LEU A 148 -8.49 4.28 -0.98
N ILE A 149 -9.20 3.26 -0.48
CA ILE A 149 -9.43 3.08 0.96
C ILE A 149 -8.09 3.00 1.70
N TRP A 150 -7.16 2.20 1.20
CA TRP A 150 -5.84 2.06 1.80
C TRP A 150 -5.04 3.37 1.78
N SER A 151 -5.03 4.07 0.65
CA SER A 151 -4.37 5.37 0.52
C SER A 151 -4.95 6.41 1.48
N PHE A 152 -6.27 6.38 1.68
CA PHE A 152 -6.94 7.23 2.67
C PHE A 152 -6.52 6.87 4.10
N ILE A 153 -6.51 5.58 4.47
CA ILE A 153 -6.05 5.11 5.78
C ILE A 153 -4.61 5.54 6.04
N VAL A 154 -3.70 5.36 5.07
CA VAL A 154 -2.30 5.80 5.18
C VAL A 154 -2.24 7.31 5.40
N ARG A 155 -2.95 8.10 4.59
CA ARG A 155 -2.98 9.56 4.75
C ARG A 155 -3.48 9.97 6.13
N TRP A 156 -4.56 9.35 6.59
CA TRP A 156 -5.18 9.64 7.88
C TRP A 156 -4.25 9.28 9.04
N ALA A 157 -3.67 8.08 9.03
CA ALA A 157 -2.74 7.60 10.06
C ALA A 157 -1.47 8.44 10.15
N VAL A 158 -0.88 8.82 9.00
CA VAL A 158 0.29 9.70 8.96
C VAL A 158 -0.07 11.09 9.49
N SER A 159 -1.22 11.63 9.08
CA SER A 159 -1.69 12.95 9.53
C SER A 159 -1.90 12.99 11.05
N LEU A 160 -2.54 11.96 11.63
CA LEU A 160 -2.70 11.80 13.08
C LEU A 160 -1.35 11.77 13.80
N SER A 161 -0.43 10.94 13.31
CA SER A 161 0.89 10.77 13.90
C SER A 161 1.70 12.08 13.84
N LEU A 162 1.45 12.95 12.86
CA LEU A 162 2.13 14.23 12.69
C LEU A 162 1.46 15.39 13.42
N ARG A 163 0.26 15.24 14.01
CA ARG A 163 -0.43 16.34 14.72
C ARG A 163 0.42 16.98 15.83
N ASN A 164 1.28 16.19 16.47
CA ASN A 164 2.17 16.66 17.54
C ASN A 164 3.58 17.02 17.03
N HIS A 165 3.79 17.10 15.71
CA HIS A 165 5.11 17.38 15.17
C HIS A 165 5.47 18.85 15.42
N PRO A 166 6.71 19.17 15.87
CA PRO A 166 7.13 20.55 16.15
C PRO A 166 7.14 21.48 14.93
N ALA A 167 6.84 20.95 13.74
CA ALA A 167 6.66 21.73 12.52
C ALA A 167 5.22 22.28 12.35
N LEU A 168 4.26 21.83 13.17
CA LEU A 168 2.87 22.29 13.21
C LEU A 168 2.54 23.15 14.44
N ALA A 169 3.43 23.17 15.44
CA ALA A 169 3.43 24.16 16.51
C ALA A 169 4.01 25.49 16.01
#